data_AF-A0A645IUX4-F1
#
_entry.id   AF-A0A645IUX4-F1
#
_cell.length_a   1.000
_cell.length_b   1.000
_cell.length_c   1.000
_cell.angle_alpha   90.00
_cell.angle_beta   90.00
_cell.angle_gamma   90.00
#
_symmetry.space_group_name_H-M   'P 1'
#
loop_
_entity.id
_entity.type
_entity.pdbx_description
1 polymer ?
#
loop_
_entity_poly.entity_id
_entity_poly.type
_entity_poly.pdbx_seq_one_letter_code
_entity_poly.pdbx_strand_id
1 'polypeptide(L)'
;MNAEVVEAARSFGSTKLQMLLKVQMPQALPTIMAGINQTMMMAMSMVVTCSMIGARGLGNEVLIAVNRVEISRGFMAGGSVVILAILLDRLTQGWFSNRKESGDE
;
A
#
# COMPACT_ATOMS: atom_id res chain seq x y z
N MET A 1 -1.83 19.75 -2.47
CA MET A 1 -3.19 20.29 -2.48
C MET A 1 -3.08 21.78 -2.71
N ASN A 2 -3.57 22.26 -3.85
CA ASN A 2 -3.42 23.66 -4.24
C ASN A 2 -4.61 24.47 -3.73
N ALA A 3 -4.34 25.43 -2.85
CA ALA A 3 -5.37 26.29 -2.25
C ALA A 3 -6.17 27.04 -3.33
N GLU A 4 -5.50 27.50 -4.40
CA GLU A 4 -6.11 28.22 -5.53
C GLU A 4 -7.19 27.38 -6.24
N VAL A 5 -6.96 26.07 -6.43
CA VAL A 5 -7.93 25.18 -7.10
C VAL A 5 -9.15 24.94 -6.23
N VAL A 6 -8.96 24.88 -4.90
CA VAL A 6 -10.05 24.73 -3.94
C VAL A 6 -10.88 26.01 -3.84
N GLU A 7 -10.21 27.16 -3.85
CA GLU A 7 -10.84 28.48 -3.79
C GLU A 7 -11.59 28.81 -5.07
N ALA A 8 -11.05 28.46 -6.24
CA ALA A 8 -11.75 28.53 -7.52
C ALA A 8 -13.03 27.68 -7.50
N ALA A 9 -12.93 26.40 -7.10
CA ALA A 9 -14.09 25.51 -7.02
C ALA A 9 -15.17 26.03 -6.05
N ARG A 10 -14.77 26.72 -4.98
CA ARG A 10 -15.68 27.37 -4.04
C ARG A 10 -16.38 28.57 -4.66
N SER A 11 -15.64 29.41 -5.40
CA SER A 11 -16.17 30.57 -6.14
C SER A 11 -17.15 30.17 -7.24
N PHE A 12 -16.98 28.98 -7.84
CA PHE A 12 -17.93 28.39 -8.78
C PHE A 12 -19.17 27.74 -8.12
N GLY A 13 -19.35 27.86 -6.79
CA GLY A 13 -20.54 27.39 -6.08
C GLY A 13 -20.56 25.90 -5.77
N SER A 14 -19.41 25.23 -5.78
CA SER A 14 -19.34 23.78 -5.49
C SER A 14 -19.80 23.46 -4.07
N THR A 15 -20.71 22.50 -3.94
CA THR A 15 -21.14 21.97 -2.64
C THR A 15 -19.98 21.24 -1.95
N LYS A 16 -20.00 21.15 -0.61
CA LYS A 16 -18.93 20.49 0.18
C LYS A 16 -18.59 19.09 -0.34
N LEU A 17 -19.60 18.30 -0.72
CA LEU A 17 -19.41 16.94 -1.24
C LEU A 17 -18.81 16.92 -2.65
N GLN A 18 -19.21 17.84 -3.52
CA GLN A 18 -18.63 18.00 -4.87
C GLN A 18 -17.17 18.44 -4.77
N MET A 19 -16.84 19.36 -3.87
CA MET A 19 -15.47 19.78 -3.60
C MET A 19 -14.63 18.62 -3.09
N LEU A 20 -15.13 17.84 -2.14
CA LEU A 20 -14.43 16.68 -1.59
C LEU A 20 -14.15 15.63 -2.66
N LEU A 21 -15.17 15.19 -3.39
CA LEU A 21 -15.04 14.07 -4.32
C LEU A 21 -14.40 14.45 -5.65
N LYS A 22 -14.61 15.67 -6.17
CA LYS A 22 -14.12 16.09 -7.50
C LYS A 22 -12.85 16.92 -7.47
N VAL A 23 -12.51 17.55 -6.34
CA VAL A 23 -11.34 18.44 -6.25
C VAL A 23 -10.32 17.90 -5.25
N GLN A 24 -10.73 17.67 -4.01
CA GLN A 24 -9.78 17.26 -2.95
C GLN A 24 -9.33 15.81 -3.10
N MET A 25 -10.25 14.88 -3.37
CA MET A 25 -9.94 13.46 -3.54
C MET A 25 -8.93 13.23 -4.66
N PRO A 26 -9.13 13.72 -5.91
CA PRO A 26 -8.16 13.53 -6.98
C PRO A 26 -6.77 14.12 -6.67
N GLN A 27 -6.72 15.29 -6.01
CA GLN A 27 -5.44 15.91 -5.62
C GLN A 27 -4.75 15.21 -4.45
N ALA A 28 -5.50 14.56 -3.56
CA ALA A 28 -4.96 13.82 -2.42
C ALA A 28 -4.64 12.35 -2.76
N LEU A 29 -5.16 11.82 -3.86
CA LEU A 29 -4.92 10.44 -4.31
C LEU A 29 -3.43 10.06 -4.29
N PRO A 30 -2.48 10.85 -4.84
CA PRO A 30 -1.06 10.49 -4.81
C PRO A 30 -0.53 10.29 -3.39
N THR A 31 -0.93 11.16 -2.45
CA THR A 31 -0.52 11.09 -1.05
C THR A 31 -1.17 9.91 -0.33
N ILE A 32 -2.45 9.62 -0.59
CA ILE A 32 -3.14 8.45 -0.05
C ILE A 32 -2.45 7.15 -0.50
N MET A 33 -2.04 7.07 -1.77
CA MET A 33 -1.34 5.89 -2.29
C MET A 33 0.05 5.71 -1.69
N ALA A 34 0.79 6.79 -1.48
CA ALA A 34 2.05 6.73 -0.74
C ALA A 34 1.84 6.16 0.68
N GLY A 35 0.76 6.58 1.36
CA GLY A 35 0.38 6.04 2.66
C GLY A 35 -0.04 4.56 2.63
N ILE A 36 -0.76 4.12 1.59
CA ILE A 36 -1.15 2.71 1.41
C ILE A 36 0.10 1.84 1.21
N ASN A 37 1.03 2.26 0.35
CA ASN A 37 2.28 1.54 0.15
C ASN A 37 3.05 1.40 1.47
N GLN A 38 3.17 2.50 2.22
CA GLN A 38 3.86 2.48 3.51
C GLN A 38 3.17 1.54 4.52
N THR A 39 1.84 1.56 4.58
CA THR A 39 1.06 0.67 5.46
C THR A 39 1.25 -0.79 5.08
N MET A 40 1.27 -1.10 3.78
CA MET A 40 1.54 -2.45 3.27
C MET A 40 2.95 -2.92 3.65
N MET A 41 3.96 -2.07 3.51
CA MET A 41 5.33 -2.37 3.94
C MET A 41 5.42 -2.65 5.45
N MET A 42 4.74 -1.85 6.28
CA MET A 42 4.65 -2.09 7.72
C MET A 42 3.93 -3.42 8.03
N ALA A 43 2.82 -3.71 7.35
CA ALA A 43 2.06 -4.95 7.54
C ALA A 43 2.88 -6.19 7.15
N MET A 44 3.68 -6.12 6.08
CA MET A 44 4.56 -7.22 5.66
C MET A 44 5.64 -7.54 6.69
N SER A 45 6.18 -6.51 7.36
CA SER A 45 7.11 -6.70 8.48
C SER A 45 6.48 -7.48 9.64
N MET A 46 5.18 -7.32 9.85
CA MET A 46 4.47 -7.92 10.99
C MET A 46 4.04 -9.39 10.77
N VAL A 47 4.21 -9.95 9.57
CA VAL A 47 3.80 -11.33 9.22
C VAL A 47 4.41 -12.39 10.15
N VAL A 48 5.67 -12.21 10.56
CA VAL A 48 6.35 -13.16 11.46
C VAL A 48 5.77 -13.06 12.88
N THR A 49 5.57 -11.83 13.38
CA THR A 49 5.01 -11.59 14.72
C THR A 49 3.60 -12.15 14.84
N CYS A 50 2.75 -11.98 13.82
CA CYS A 50 1.40 -12.58 13.81
C CYS A 50 1.45 -14.11 13.98
N SER A 51 2.48 -14.76 13.46
CA SER A 51 2.63 -16.22 13.54
C SER A 51 2.97 -16.69 14.96
N MET A 52 3.59 -15.85 15.78
CA MET A 52 3.83 -16.14 17.20
C MET A 52 2.54 -16.22 18.03
N ILE A 53 1.47 -15.57 17.57
CA ILE A 53 0.13 -15.57 18.22
C ILE A 53 -0.77 -16.68 17.64
N GLY A 54 -0.21 -17.57 16.82
CA GLY A 54 -0.92 -18.72 16.26
C GLY A 54 -1.56 -18.48 14.89
N ALA A 55 -1.25 -17.36 14.22
CA ALA A 55 -1.62 -17.19 12.81
C ALA A 55 -0.91 -18.26 11.95
N ARG A 56 -1.70 -18.98 11.15
CA ARG A 56 -1.16 -19.99 10.20
C ARG A 56 -0.75 -19.28 8.90
N GLY A 57 0.33 -19.74 8.27
CA GLY A 57 0.78 -19.21 6.98
C GLY A 57 2.30 -19.15 6.87
N LEU A 58 2.79 -18.33 5.92
CA LEU A 58 4.22 -18.21 5.60
C LEU A 58 5.07 -17.73 6.78
N GLY A 59 4.54 -16.86 7.65
CA GLY A 59 5.28 -16.41 8.83
C GLY A 59 5.56 -17.52 9.84
N ASN A 60 4.72 -18.57 9.88
CA ASN A 60 4.96 -19.75 10.74
C ASN A 60 6.15 -20.56 10.21
N GLU A 61 6.26 -20.73 8.90
CA GLU A 61 7.40 -21.42 8.28
C GLU A 61 8.72 -20.68 8.55
N VAL A 62 8.71 -19.35 8.49
CA VAL A 62 9.86 -18.51 8.89
C VAL A 62 10.18 -18.70 10.37
N LEU A 63 9.17 -18.67 11.24
CA LEU A 63 9.34 -18.82 12.68
C LEU A 63 9.91 -20.21 13.04
N ILE A 64 9.41 -21.29 12.41
CA ILE A 64 9.92 -22.64 12.62
C ILE A 64 11.36 -22.76 12.13
N ALA A 65 11.68 -22.18 10.96
CA ALA A 65 13.04 -22.19 10.43
C ALA A 65 14.03 -21.50 11.37
N VAL A 66 13.65 -20.36 11.97
CA VAL A 66 14.45 -19.66 12.98
C VAL A 66 14.60 -20.54 14.24
N ASN A 67 13.50 -21.11 14.75
CA ASN A 67 13.53 -21.94 15.96
C ASN A 67 14.36 -23.22 15.81
N ARG A 68 14.38 -23.81 14.60
CA ARG A 68 15.11 -25.07 14.32
C ARG A 68 16.48 -24.83 13.66
N VAL A 69 16.86 -23.58 13.42
CA VAL A 69 18.09 -23.22 12.69
C VAL A 69 18.17 -23.89 11.31
N GLU A 70 17.02 -24.05 10.65
CA GLU A 70 16.89 -24.65 9.32
C GLU A 70 17.04 -23.57 8.24
N ILE A 71 18.27 -23.26 7.85
CA ILE A 71 18.60 -22.18 6.89
C ILE A 71 17.85 -22.34 5.56
N SER A 72 17.83 -23.55 4.99
CA SER A 72 17.17 -23.82 3.71
C SER A 72 15.67 -23.50 3.76
N ARG A 73 15.01 -23.86 4.86
CA ARG A 73 13.59 -23.59 5.07
C ARG A 73 13.34 -22.09 5.27
N GLY A 74 14.20 -21.44 6.05
CA GLY A 74 14.12 -20.00 6.29
C GLY A 74 14.30 -19.18 5.01
N PHE A 75 15.20 -19.62 4.12
CA PHE A 75 15.42 -18.98 2.83
C PHE A 75 14.20 -19.12 1.91
N MET A 76 13.63 -20.32 1.78
CA MET A 76 12.42 -20.53 0.97
C MET A 76 11.22 -19.76 1.53
N ALA A 77 10.99 -19.82 2.83
CA ALA A 77 9.86 -19.16 3.47
C ALA A 77 9.99 -17.63 3.42
N GLY A 78 11.16 -17.08 3.77
CA GLY A 78 11.45 -15.65 3.70
C GLY A 78 11.41 -15.13 2.27
N GLY A 79 12.01 -15.85 1.33
CA GLY A 79 11.95 -15.52 -0.10
C GLY A 79 10.51 -15.48 -0.63
N SER A 80 9.67 -16.42 -0.21
CA SER A 80 8.24 -16.44 -0.57
C SER A 80 7.49 -15.21 -0.05
N VAL A 81 7.77 -14.77 1.18
CA VAL A 81 7.17 -13.56 1.76
C VAL A 81 7.62 -12.30 1.01
N VAL A 82 8.92 -12.20 0.68
CA VAL A 82 9.46 -11.05 -0.08
C VAL A 82 8.86 -10.98 -1.47
N ILE A 83 8.76 -12.11 -2.18
CA ILE A 83 8.13 -12.17 -3.51
C ILE A 83 6.68 -11.72 -3.44
N LEU A 84 5.93 -12.16 -2.42
CA LEU A 84 4.54 -11.75 -2.21
C LEU A 84 4.45 -10.24 -1.93
N ALA A 85 5.34 -9.69 -1.09
CA ALA A 85 5.38 -8.25 -0.80
C ALA A 85 5.66 -7.42 -2.07
N ILE A 86 6.63 -7.84 -2.89
CA ILE A 86 6.95 -7.19 -4.16
C ILE A 86 5.77 -7.27 -5.14
N LEU A 87 5.12 -8.44 -5.25
CA LEU A 87 3.94 -8.60 -6.10
C LEU A 87 2.82 -7.65 -5.70
N LEU A 88 2.57 -7.54 -4.39
CA LEU A 88 1.53 -6.67 -3.87
C LEU A 88 1.85 -5.17 -4.06
N ASP A 89 3.10 -4.77 -3.86
CA ASP A 89 3.57 -3.40 -4.17
C ASP A 89 3.41 -3.10 -5.67
N ARG A 90 3.81 -4.03 -6.54
CA ARG A 90 3.68 -3.89 -8.00
C ARG A 90 2.23 -3.82 -8.46
N LEU A 91 1.34 -4.64 -7.91
CA LEU A 91 -0.09 -4.58 -8.22
C LEU A 91 -0.69 -3.24 -7.78
N THR A 92 -0.34 -2.78 -6.58
CA THR A 92 -0.78 -1.48 -6.06
C THR A 92 -0.30 -0.36 -6.98
N GLN A 93 0.98 -0.30 -7.30
CA GLN A 93 1.53 0.72 -8.21
C GLN A 93 0.92 0.62 -9.62
N GLY A 94 0.74 -0.58 -10.17
CA GLY A 94 0.18 -0.81 -11.50
C GLY A 94 -1.26 -0.32 -11.65
N TRP A 95 -2.09 -0.47 -10.61
CA TRP A 95 -3.47 0.03 -10.61
C TRP A 95 -3.53 1.57 -10.64
N PHE A 96 -2.48 2.27 -10.18
CA PHE A 96 -2.46 3.73 -10.10
C PHE A 96 -1.60 4.40 -11.17
N SER A 97 -0.55 3.74 -11.67
CA SER A 97 0.29 4.30 -12.74
C SER A 97 -0.52 4.55 -14.02
N ASN A 98 -1.57 3.76 -14.27
CA ASN A 98 -2.48 3.90 -15.41
C ASN A 98 -3.38 5.16 -15.34
N ARG A 99 -3.29 5.96 -14.27
CA ARG A 99 -4.09 7.19 -14.08
C ARG A 99 -3.26 8.47 -14.20
N LYS A 100 -1.95 8.34 -14.37
CA LYS A 100 -1.02 9.47 -14.53
C LYS A 100 -0.88 9.92 -15.99
N GLU A 101 -1.26 9.07 -16.96
CA GLU A 101 -1.15 9.37 -18.39
C GLU A 101 -2.38 10.08 -18.99
N SER A 102 -3.51 10.16 -18.27
CA SER A 102 -4.75 10.77 -18.78
C SER A 102 -5.00 12.21 -18.31
N GLY A 103 -3.95 12.92 -17.87
CA GLY A 103 -4.05 14.29 -17.36
C GLY A 103 -3.09 15.29 -18.00
N ASP A 104 -2.41 14.88 -19.09
CA ASP A 104 -1.44 15.69 -19.84
C ASP A 104 -1.84 15.82 -21.33
N GLU A 105 -3.15 15.87 -21.61
CA GLU A 105 -3.71 16.35 -22.88
C GLU A 105 -4.75 17.46 -22.64
#